data_AF-A0A9N9S9D5-F1
#
_entry.id   AF-A0A9N9S9D5-F1
#
_cell.length_a   1.000
_cell.length_b   1.000
_cell.length_c   1.000
_cell.angle_alpha   90.00
_cell.angle_beta   90.00
_cell.angle_gamma   90.00
#
_symmetry.space_group_name_H-M   'P 1'
#
loop_
_entity.id
_entity.type
_entity.pdbx_description
1 polymer ?
#
loop_
_entity_poly.entity_id
_entity_poly.type
_entity_poly.pdbx_seq_one_letter_code
_entity_poly.pdbx_strand_id
1 'polypeptide(L)'
;MNKTAPKEPMRPNGAGVQRGLRLTLNNNVDDYFFSTFPAIGFTVQIFYPNDFPDKMSGSLSEAFINAGTEALISMEFSMTKTSEARRCKFQSERKTIFGPYRYSDCLVECKIRSMQSLCNCVPFTVPVLEEDDGTDRLPLCTLIDIPCLHKYKAKWSRYYPNDPNGVESDILRQEKHDSINCPECLPDCNSIAYQPSVISTSLHNER
;
A
#
# COMPACT_ATOMS: atom_id res chain seq x y z
N MET A 1 28.03 -8.91 6.87
CA MET A 1 28.00 -7.45 7.07
C MET A 1 26.64 -7.07 7.62
N ASN A 2 26.54 -6.76 8.92
CA ASN A 2 25.33 -6.20 9.51
C ASN A 2 25.18 -4.76 9.00
N LYS A 3 24.48 -4.58 7.88
CA LYS A 3 24.05 -3.25 7.45
C LYS A 3 22.77 -2.94 8.23
N THR A 4 22.88 -2.11 9.26
CA THR A 4 21.73 -1.44 9.85
C THR A 4 20.98 -0.71 8.74
N ALA A 5 19.66 -0.88 8.69
CA ALA A 5 18.82 -0.23 7.70
C ALA A 5 19.05 1.30 7.77
N PRO A 6 19.15 2.00 6.62
CA PRO A 6 19.29 3.45 6.62
C PRO A 6 18.10 4.10 7.34
N LYS A 7 18.37 5.07 8.22
CA LYS A 7 17.31 5.83 8.91
C LYS A 7 16.50 6.73 7.97
N GLU A 8 17.02 7.03 6.78
CA GLU A 8 16.37 7.86 5.78
C GLU A 8 16.38 7.18 4.40
N PRO A 9 15.37 7.44 3.54
CA PRO A 9 15.32 6.90 2.19
C PRO A 9 16.55 7.30 1.37
N MET A 10 17.22 6.32 0.76
CA MET A 10 18.34 6.57 -0.14
C MET A 10 17.85 7.27 -1.42
N ARG A 11 18.56 8.32 -1.84
CA ARG A 11 18.26 9.06 -3.07
C ARG A 11 19.24 8.65 -4.17
N PRO A 12 18.78 8.45 -5.42
CA PRO A 12 19.68 8.15 -6.53
C PRO A 12 20.56 9.36 -6.85
N ASN A 13 21.82 9.11 -7.19
CA ASN A 13 22.79 10.15 -7.57
C ASN A 13 22.62 10.63 -9.03
N GLY A 14 21.61 10.13 -9.75
CA GLY A 14 21.32 10.45 -11.14
C GLY A 14 20.45 9.37 -11.79
N ALA A 15 19.96 9.65 -12.99
CA ALA A 15 19.22 8.68 -13.79
C ALA A 15 20.16 7.65 -14.47
N GLY A 16 19.60 6.48 -14.80
CA GLY A 16 20.27 5.43 -15.56
C GLY A 16 20.49 4.13 -14.79
N VAL A 17 20.55 3.02 -15.53
CA VAL A 17 20.58 1.65 -14.98
C VAL A 17 21.78 1.38 -14.06
N GLN A 18 22.90 2.07 -14.28
CA GLN A 18 24.13 1.94 -13.50
C GLN A 18 24.09 2.71 -12.16
N ARG A 19 23.12 3.62 -11.99
CA ARG A 19 22.98 4.50 -10.81
C ARG A 19 21.70 4.22 -10.01
N GLY A 20 20.94 3.21 -10.41
CA GLY A 20 19.73 2.75 -9.75
C GLY A 20 19.97 1.59 -8.79
N LEU A 21 18.88 0.95 -8.37
CA LEU A 21 18.90 -0.27 -7.56
C LEU A 21 19.08 -1.49 -8.48
N ARG A 22 20.14 -2.27 -8.26
CA ARG A 22 20.37 -3.57 -8.93
C ARG A 22 20.22 -4.68 -7.91
N LEU A 23 19.32 -5.62 -8.18
CA LEU A 23 19.06 -6.78 -7.34
C LEU A 23 19.30 -8.06 -8.15
N THR A 24 19.94 -9.05 -7.53
CA THR A 24 19.99 -10.41 -8.04
C THR A 24 19.29 -11.29 -7.02
N LEU A 25 18.16 -11.86 -7.42
CA LEU A 25 17.29 -12.64 -6.54
C LEU A 25 17.40 -14.11 -6.91
N ASN A 26 17.60 -14.97 -5.92
CA ASN A 26 17.60 -16.41 -6.10
C ASN A 26 16.22 -16.98 -5.74
N ASN A 27 15.59 -17.69 -6.67
CA ASN A 27 14.28 -18.27 -6.46
C ASN A 27 14.40 -19.77 -6.16
N ASN A 28 14.06 -20.20 -4.95
CA ASN A 28 13.99 -21.62 -4.60
C ASN A 28 12.54 -22.11 -4.68
N VAL A 29 12.17 -22.72 -5.81
CA VAL A 29 10.79 -23.19 -6.07
C VAL A 29 10.38 -24.31 -5.11
N ASP A 30 11.34 -25.13 -4.66
CA ASP A 30 11.07 -26.26 -3.77
C ASP A 30 10.66 -25.83 -2.35
N ASP A 31 10.88 -24.57 -1.99
CA ASP A 31 10.52 -23.97 -0.68
C ASP A 31 9.19 -23.20 -0.71
N TYR A 32 8.42 -23.33 -1.79
CA TYR A 32 7.12 -22.67 -1.90
C TYR A 32 6.08 -23.38 -1.02
N PHE A 33 5.69 -22.75 0.10
CA PHE A 33 4.67 -23.31 1.00
C PHE A 33 3.23 -22.93 0.61
N PHE A 34 2.99 -21.63 0.35
CA PHE A 34 1.67 -21.10 -0.01
C PHE A 34 1.83 -19.91 -0.95
N SER A 35 1.40 -20.06 -2.21
CA SER A 35 1.40 -18.96 -3.16
C SER A 35 0.02 -18.34 -3.29
N THR A 36 -0.07 -17.01 -3.13
CA THR A 36 -1.30 -16.24 -3.36
C THR A 36 -1.62 -16.04 -4.84
N PHE A 37 -0.66 -16.33 -5.73
CA PHE A 37 -0.80 -16.19 -7.18
C PHE A 37 -0.12 -17.36 -7.89
N PRO A 38 -0.76 -18.04 -8.86
CA PRO A 38 -0.23 -19.24 -9.51
C PRO A 38 0.86 -18.91 -10.55
N ALA A 39 1.95 -18.27 -10.12
CA ALA A 39 3.11 -18.00 -10.97
C ALA A 39 4.42 -18.13 -10.17
N ILE A 40 5.51 -18.35 -10.89
CA ILE A 40 6.85 -18.53 -10.33
C ILE A 40 7.66 -17.26 -10.60
N GLY A 41 8.07 -16.57 -9.54
CA GLY A 41 8.75 -15.29 -9.68
C GLY A 41 8.72 -14.46 -8.41
N PHE A 42 8.81 -13.15 -8.59
CA PHE A 42 8.91 -12.18 -7.50
C PHE A 42 7.91 -11.05 -7.72
N THR A 43 7.24 -10.63 -6.65
CA THR A 43 6.45 -9.39 -6.63
C THR A 43 7.32 -8.25 -6.12
N VAL A 44 7.53 -7.24 -6.96
CA VAL A 44 8.19 -5.99 -6.58
C VAL A 44 7.12 -4.98 -6.19
N GLN A 45 7.14 -4.56 -4.93
CA GLN A 45 6.23 -3.56 -4.38
C GLN A 45 6.89 -2.19 -4.37
N ILE A 46 6.21 -1.20 -4.94
CA ILE A 46 6.72 0.15 -5.16
C ILE A 46 5.72 1.11 -4.54
N PHE A 47 6.17 1.84 -3.52
CA PHE A 47 5.35 2.75 -2.75
C PHE A 47 6.22 3.88 -2.19
N TYR A 48 5.57 4.91 -1.67
CA TYR A 48 6.29 6.02 -1.05
C TYR A 48 6.91 5.60 0.30
N PRO A 49 8.15 6.00 0.63
CA PRO A 49 8.86 5.45 1.79
C PRO A 49 8.18 5.62 3.16
N ASN A 50 7.33 6.64 3.29
CA ASN A 50 6.61 6.93 4.53
C ASN A 50 5.13 6.50 4.51
N ASP A 51 4.69 5.79 3.46
CA ASP A 51 3.33 5.26 3.38
C ASP A 51 3.30 3.81 3.82
N PHE A 52 2.15 3.41 4.37
CA PHE A 52 1.82 2.00 4.43
C PHE A 52 1.48 1.47 3.02
N PRO A 53 2.11 0.36 2.57
CA PRO A 53 1.89 -0.20 1.24
C PRO A 53 0.56 -0.98 1.17
N ASP A 54 -0.58 -0.27 1.17
CA ASP A 54 -1.90 -0.87 0.96
C ASP A 54 -2.37 -0.67 -0.49
N LYS A 55 -2.60 -1.79 -1.18
CA LYS A 55 -3.09 -1.82 -2.57
C LYS A 55 -4.43 -1.11 -2.76
N MET A 56 -5.33 -1.20 -1.78
CA MET A 56 -6.68 -0.64 -1.90
C MET A 56 -6.70 0.88 -1.73
N SER A 57 -5.74 1.43 -0.97
CA SER A 57 -5.54 2.86 -0.79
C SER A 57 -4.95 3.56 -2.03
N GLY A 58 -4.41 2.79 -2.97
CA GLY A 58 -3.76 3.29 -4.19
C GLY A 58 -2.31 3.77 -3.99
N SER A 59 -1.71 3.62 -2.80
CA SER A 59 -0.31 3.99 -2.56
C SER A 59 0.72 2.96 -3.05
N LEU A 60 0.27 1.75 -3.38
CA LEU A 60 1.11 0.63 -3.76
C LEU A 60 0.94 0.27 -5.24
N SER A 61 2.05 0.33 -5.99
CA SER A 61 2.18 -0.28 -7.31
C SER A 61 2.93 -1.61 -7.19
N GLU A 62 2.50 -2.62 -7.94
CA GLU A 62 3.11 -3.95 -7.94
C GLU A 62 3.54 -4.33 -9.34
N ALA A 63 4.75 -4.89 -9.46
CA ALA A 63 5.25 -5.51 -10.68
C ALA A 63 5.61 -6.96 -10.41
N PHE A 64 5.07 -7.89 -11.19
CA PHE A 64 5.44 -9.30 -11.10
C PHE A 64 6.55 -9.63 -12.10
N ILE A 65 7.66 -10.16 -11.61
CA ILE A 65 8.84 -10.52 -12.40
C ILE A 65 8.97 -12.04 -12.43
N ASN A 66 8.88 -12.63 -13.62
CA ASN A 66 9.03 -14.07 -13.79
C ASN A 66 10.43 -14.55 -13.42
N ALA A 67 10.54 -15.74 -12.84
CA ALA A 67 11.84 -16.38 -12.63
C ALA A 67 12.58 -16.59 -13.97
N GLY A 68 13.91 -16.48 -13.95
CA GLY A 68 14.74 -16.62 -15.15
C GLY A 68 14.66 -15.42 -16.11
N THR A 69 14.18 -14.27 -15.66
CA THR A 69 14.16 -13.03 -16.46
C THR A 69 15.01 -11.94 -15.82
N GLU A 70 15.61 -11.10 -16.67
CA GLU A 70 16.12 -9.79 -16.28
C GLU A 70 15.02 -8.77 -16.54
N ALA A 71 14.65 -8.00 -15.50
CA ALA A 71 13.64 -6.97 -15.61
C ALA A 71 14.23 -5.60 -15.28
N LEU A 72 14.02 -4.66 -16.20
CA LEU A 72 14.28 -3.25 -15.98
C LEU A 72 12.98 -2.57 -15.57
N ILE A 73 12.96 -2.02 -14.36
CA ILE A 73 11.85 -1.21 -13.85
C ILE A 73 12.27 0.26 -13.93
N SER A 74 11.69 1.00 -14.87
CA SER A 74 11.89 2.44 -14.98
C SER A 74 10.83 3.17 -14.17
N MET A 75 11.25 4.24 -13.47
CA MET A 75 10.38 4.99 -12.58
C MET A 75 10.13 6.39 -13.11
N GLU A 76 8.89 6.70 -13.43
CA GLU A 76 8.44 8.07 -13.63
C GLU A 76 7.73 8.56 -12.36
N PHE A 77 7.69 9.87 -12.16
CA PHE A 77 6.93 10.45 -11.06
C PHE A 77 6.15 11.67 -11.53
N SER A 78 4.94 11.81 -10.99
CA SER A 78 4.13 13.01 -11.13
C SER A 78 4.00 13.68 -9.78
N MET A 79 4.11 15.01 -9.76
CA MET A 79 3.96 15.80 -8.55
C MET A 79 2.75 16.71 -8.67
N THR A 80 1.84 16.61 -7.71
CA THR A 80 0.67 17.50 -7.61
C THR A 80 0.89 18.45 -6.45
N LYS A 81 0.62 19.73 -6.65
CA LYS A 81 0.67 20.77 -5.61
C LYS A 81 -0.54 21.68 -5.73
N THR A 82 -1.25 21.89 -4.63
CA THR A 82 -2.30 22.90 -4.52
C THR A 82 -2.05 23.80 -3.32
N SER A 83 -2.33 25.09 -3.48
CA SER A 83 -2.25 26.10 -2.42
C SER A 83 -3.56 26.24 -1.63
N GLU A 84 -4.65 25.59 -2.07
CA GLU A 84 -5.97 25.74 -1.47
C GLU A 84 -6.18 24.75 -0.32
N ALA A 85 -5.96 25.20 0.92
CA ALA A 85 -6.12 24.38 2.13
C ALA A 85 -7.56 23.92 2.44
N ARG A 86 -8.58 24.35 1.68
CA ARG A 86 -10.00 24.10 2.01
C ARG A 86 -10.56 22.75 1.55
N ARG A 87 -9.81 21.96 0.76
CA ARG A 87 -10.28 20.67 0.20
C ARG A 87 -9.21 19.58 0.13
N CYS A 88 -8.09 19.78 0.80
CA CYS A 88 -6.98 18.84 0.86
C CYS A 88 -6.31 18.99 2.23
N LYS A 89 -5.34 18.13 2.53
CA LYS A 89 -4.56 18.21 3.76
C LYS A 89 -3.07 18.09 3.50
N PHE A 90 -2.27 18.87 4.21
CA PHE A 90 -0.81 18.83 4.22
C PHE A 90 -0.29 17.80 5.24
N GLN A 91 0.89 17.24 4.95
CA GLN A 91 1.55 16.25 5.82
C GLN A 91 1.76 16.73 7.27
N SER A 92 1.87 18.04 7.47
CA SER A 92 2.09 18.67 8.78
C SER A 92 0.82 18.89 9.60
N GLU A 93 -0.36 18.79 9.01
CA GLU A 93 -1.62 19.13 9.70
C GLU A 93 -2.11 18.03 10.63
N ARG A 94 -1.69 16.78 10.42
CA ARG A 94 -2.06 15.63 11.24
C ARG A 94 -0.96 14.57 11.14
N LYS A 95 -0.86 13.71 12.15
CA LYS A 95 -0.16 12.44 12.02
C LYS A 95 -1.16 11.30 11.94
N THR A 96 -0.88 10.35 11.06
CA THR A 96 -1.47 9.01 11.11
C THR A 96 -0.64 8.14 12.05
N ILE A 97 -1.12 6.95 12.34
CA ILE A 97 -0.37 5.91 13.02
C ILE A 97 0.92 5.60 12.23
N PHE A 98 0.89 5.71 10.89
CA PHE A 98 2.03 5.45 10.01
C PHE A 98 3.04 6.60 9.89
N GLY A 99 2.73 7.79 10.42
CA GLY A 99 3.63 8.95 10.38
C GLY A 99 2.93 10.25 9.97
N PRO A 100 3.61 11.15 9.23
CA PRO A 100 3.00 12.38 8.70
C PRO A 100 1.76 12.08 7.84
N TYR A 101 0.79 13.00 7.80
CA TYR A 101 -0.47 12.75 7.09
C TYR A 101 -0.26 12.44 5.62
N ARG A 102 -0.75 11.29 5.17
CA ARG A 102 -1.04 11.02 3.77
C ARG A 102 -2.43 10.44 3.60
N TYR A 103 -3.05 10.74 2.46
CA TYR A 103 -4.41 10.30 2.15
C TYR A 103 -4.55 8.77 2.24
N SER A 104 -3.62 8.05 1.62
CA SER A 104 -3.52 6.57 1.64
C SER A 104 -3.47 6.01 3.07
N ASP A 105 -2.61 6.57 3.92
CA ASP A 105 -2.46 6.13 5.31
C ASP A 105 -3.73 6.38 6.14
N CYS A 106 -4.40 7.52 5.91
CA CYS A 106 -5.68 7.82 6.56
C CYS A 106 -6.76 6.78 6.18
N LEU A 107 -6.79 6.37 4.90
CA LEU A 107 -7.71 5.34 4.43
C LEU A 107 -7.42 3.98 5.10
N VAL A 108 -6.15 3.65 5.31
CA VAL A 108 -5.74 2.41 6.01
C VAL A 108 -6.16 2.48 7.48
N GLU A 109 -5.92 3.59 8.19
CA GLU A 109 -6.41 3.78 9.55
C GLU A 109 -7.93 3.64 9.67
N CYS A 110 -8.68 4.24 8.75
CA CYS A 110 -10.14 4.13 8.70
C CYS A 110 -10.59 2.66 8.54
N LYS A 111 -9.91 1.90 7.67
CA LYS A 111 -10.13 0.45 7.49
C LYS A 111 -9.85 -0.33 8.77
N ILE A 112 -8.74 -0.02 9.46
CA ILE A 112 -8.39 -0.63 10.76
C ILE A 112 -9.47 -0.35 11.81
N ARG A 113 -9.91 0.91 11.94
CA ARG A 113 -11.00 1.30 12.84
C ARG A 113 -12.29 0.55 12.51
N SER A 114 -12.63 0.41 11.23
CA SER A 114 -13.81 -0.36 10.82
C SER A 114 -13.71 -1.83 11.17
N MET A 115 -12.54 -2.47 11.03
CA MET A 115 -12.31 -3.85 11.45
C MET A 115 -12.50 -3.99 12.96
N GLN A 116 -11.91 -3.08 13.73
CA GLN A 116 -12.04 -3.05 15.18
C GLN A 116 -13.51 -2.85 15.61
N SER A 117 -14.26 -1.94 14.98
CA SER A 117 -15.67 -1.70 15.34
C SER A 117 -16.62 -2.83 14.94
N LEU A 118 -16.34 -3.56 13.85
CA LEU A 118 -17.24 -4.59 13.34
C LEU A 118 -16.92 -5.99 13.87
N CYS A 119 -15.65 -6.28 14.14
CA CYS A 119 -15.17 -7.61 14.54
C CYS A 119 -14.36 -7.61 15.85
N ASN A 120 -14.17 -6.46 16.52
CA ASN A 120 -13.38 -6.33 17.75
C ASN A 120 -11.94 -6.82 17.66
N CYS A 121 -11.40 -6.97 16.44
CA CYS A 121 -10.05 -7.41 16.18
C CYS A 121 -9.54 -6.90 14.82
N VAL A 122 -8.23 -6.97 14.62
CA VAL A 122 -7.57 -6.63 13.35
C VAL A 122 -6.75 -7.83 12.83
N PRO A 123 -6.76 -8.13 11.51
CA PRO A 123 -5.95 -9.21 10.96
C PRO A 123 -4.45 -8.98 11.18
N PHE A 124 -3.68 -10.04 11.40
CA PHE A 124 -2.22 -9.96 11.60
C PHE A 124 -1.45 -9.38 10.40
N THR A 125 -2.06 -9.33 9.21
CA THR A 125 -1.48 -8.71 8.01
C THR A 125 -1.51 -7.18 8.06
N VAL A 126 -2.26 -6.62 9.01
CA VAL A 126 -2.25 -5.19 9.31
C VAL A 126 -1.09 -4.92 10.26
N PRO A 127 -0.28 -3.89 10.02
CA PRO A 127 0.75 -3.44 10.97
C PRO A 127 0.07 -3.00 12.27
N VAL A 128 0.18 -3.81 13.31
CA VAL A 128 -0.12 -3.34 14.66
C VAL A 128 1.09 -2.51 15.08
N LEU A 129 0.88 -1.20 15.25
CA LEU A 129 1.90 -0.40 15.92
C LEU A 129 1.89 -0.82 17.37
N GLU A 130 3.00 -1.40 17.80
CA GLU A 130 3.29 -1.51 19.21
C GLU A 130 3.49 -0.07 19.71
N GLU A 131 2.60 0.42 20.56
CA GLU A 131 2.96 1.56 21.39
C GLU A 131 4.10 1.13 22.31
N ASP A 132 5.16 1.95 22.42
CA ASP A 132 6.37 1.71 23.21
C ASP A 132 6.09 1.44 24.72
N ASP A 133 4.87 1.71 25.19
CA ASP A 133 4.42 1.52 26.57
C ASP A 133 3.65 0.19 26.79
N GLY A 134 3.40 -0.60 25.74
CA GLY A 134 2.78 -1.93 25.88
C GLY A 134 1.32 -1.93 26.38
N THR A 135 0.66 -0.78 26.41
CA THR A 135 -0.61 -0.58 27.11
C THR A 135 -1.86 -0.65 26.23
N ASP A 136 -1.79 -0.41 24.91
CA ASP A 136 -2.96 -0.55 24.01
C ASP A 136 -2.60 -1.25 22.69
N ARG A 137 -2.48 -2.59 22.72
CA ARG A 137 -2.38 -3.39 21.50
C ARG A 137 -3.77 -3.63 20.93
N LEU A 138 -4.00 -3.25 19.67
CA LEU A 138 -5.19 -3.68 18.95
C LEU A 138 -5.24 -5.22 18.95
N PRO A 139 -6.35 -5.84 19.41
CA PRO A 139 -6.45 -7.29 19.48
C PRO A 139 -6.33 -7.91 18.09
N LEU A 140 -5.42 -8.88 17.95
CA LEU A 140 -5.24 -9.62 16.71
C LEU A 140 -6.38 -10.62 16.51
N CYS A 141 -6.94 -10.67 15.30
CA CYS A 141 -7.93 -11.68 14.95
C CYS A 141 -7.31 -13.08 14.96
N THR A 142 -8.10 -14.03 15.45
CA THR A 142 -7.78 -15.46 15.47
C THR A 142 -8.62 -16.22 14.45
N LEU A 143 -8.48 -17.55 14.40
CA LEU A 143 -9.33 -18.39 13.54
C LEU A 143 -10.82 -18.31 13.90
N ILE A 144 -11.16 -17.95 15.16
CA ILE A 144 -12.54 -17.81 15.63
C ILE A 144 -13.24 -16.62 14.96
N ASP A 145 -12.47 -15.60 14.56
CA ASP A 145 -12.99 -14.35 14.00
C ASP A 145 -13.19 -14.41 12.48
N ILE A 146 -12.73 -15.48 11.82
CA ILE A 146 -12.86 -15.69 10.37
C ILE A 146 -14.28 -15.46 9.85
N PRO A 147 -15.36 -15.96 10.49
CA PRO A 147 -16.73 -15.70 10.03
C PRO A 147 -17.06 -14.21 9.98
N CYS A 148 -16.60 -13.42 10.96
CA CYS A 148 -16.79 -11.97 10.98
C CYS A 148 -15.99 -11.29 9.87
N LEU A 149 -14.71 -11.66 9.73
CA LEU A 149 -13.84 -11.13 8.69
C LEU A 149 -14.40 -11.41 7.29
N HIS A 150 -14.92 -12.62 7.07
CA HIS A 150 -15.53 -13.01 5.81
C HIS A 150 -16.81 -12.23 5.52
N LYS A 151 -17.66 -12.00 6.54
CA LYS A 151 -18.90 -11.22 6.41
C LYS A 151 -18.66 -9.80 5.88
N TYR A 152 -17.60 -9.14 6.33
CA TYR A 152 -17.30 -7.74 5.95
C TYR A 152 -16.15 -7.60 4.93
N LYS A 153 -15.66 -8.71 4.36
CA LYS A 153 -14.57 -8.71 3.38
C LYS A 153 -14.80 -7.75 2.22
N ALA A 154 -16.03 -7.72 1.67
CA ALA A 154 -16.37 -6.80 0.59
C ALA A 154 -16.21 -5.33 1.02
N LYS A 155 -16.62 -4.99 2.24
CA LYS A 155 -16.56 -3.64 2.81
C LYS A 155 -15.15 -3.09 2.88
N TRP A 156 -14.19 -3.94 3.25
CA TRP A 156 -12.78 -3.53 3.36
C TRP A 156 -11.97 -3.70 2.08
N SER A 157 -12.64 -4.14 1.00
CA SER A 157 -12.05 -4.23 -0.34
C SER A 157 -12.32 -2.99 -1.19
N ARG A 158 -13.16 -2.03 -0.74
CA ARG A 158 -13.55 -0.87 -1.55
C ARG A 158 -13.74 0.36 -0.67
N TYR A 159 -13.11 1.47 -1.05
CA TYR A 159 -13.40 2.78 -0.48
C TYR A 159 -14.60 3.43 -1.18
N TYR A 160 -15.30 4.29 -0.44
CA TYR A 160 -16.48 4.98 -0.95
C TYR A 160 -16.15 5.81 -2.20
N PRO A 161 -16.89 5.63 -3.31
CA PRO A 161 -16.65 6.39 -4.53
C PRO A 161 -17.11 7.84 -4.34
N ASN A 162 -16.18 8.78 -4.34
CA ASN A 162 -16.50 10.20 -4.40
C ASN A 162 -17.00 10.54 -5.79
N ASP A 163 -18.25 10.99 -5.91
CA ASP A 163 -18.77 11.57 -7.15
C ASP A 163 -18.57 13.09 -7.14
N PRO A 164 -17.59 13.64 -7.88
CA PRO A 164 -17.33 15.07 -7.92
C PRO A 164 -18.47 15.88 -8.57
N ASN A 165 -19.35 15.22 -9.34
CA ASN A 165 -20.49 15.88 -10.00
C ASN A 165 -21.76 15.82 -9.16
N GLY A 166 -21.73 15.18 -7.99
CA GLY A 166 -22.87 15.10 -7.07
C GLY A 166 -24.11 14.48 -7.70
N VAL A 167 -23.95 13.71 -8.79
CA VAL A 167 -25.07 13.00 -9.38
C VAL A 167 -25.30 11.81 -8.46
N GLU A 168 -26.23 11.99 -7.53
CA GLU A 168 -26.81 10.93 -6.73
C GLU A 168 -27.58 9.97 -7.66
N SER A 169 -26.83 9.33 -8.56
CA SER A 169 -27.34 8.34 -9.45
C SER A 169 -27.50 7.08 -8.63
N ASP A 170 -28.72 6.54 -8.66
CA ASP A 170 -29.06 5.25 -8.09
C ASP A 170 -28.18 4.09 -8.60
N ILE A 171 -27.36 4.36 -9.63
CA ILE A 171 -26.45 3.44 -10.31
C ILE A 171 -25.40 2.87 -9.34
N LEU A 172 -24.89 3.67 -8.39
CA LEU A 172 -23.82 3.24 -7.47
C LEU A 172 -24.30 2.90 -6.05
N ARG A 173 -25.60 2.64 -5.85
CA ARG A 173 -26.16 2.39 -4.50
C ARG A 173 -25.50 1.20 -3.82
N GLN A 174 -25.29 0.12 -4.55
CA GLN A 174 -24.74 -1.11 -3.99
C GLN A 174 -23.28 -0.93 -3.60
N GLU A 175 -22.49 -0.28 -4.46
CA GLU A 175 -21.08 0.03 -4.25
C GLU A 175 -20.90 0.97 -3.06
N LYS A 176 -21.79 1.96 -2.92
CA LYS A 176 -21.81 2.86 -1.76
C LYS A 176 -22.17 2.13 -0.47
N HIS A 177 -23.06 1.14 -0.50
CA HIS A 177 -23.41 0.33 0.66
C HIS A 177 -22.28 -0.63 1.06
N ASP A 178 -21.63 -1.24 0.06
CA ASP A 178 -20.60 -2.26 0.21
C ASP A 178 -19.18 -1.68 0.34
N SER A 179 -19.04 -0.37 0.49
CA SER A 179 -17.74 0.30 0.66
C SER A 179 -17.56 0.88 2.05
N ILE A 180 -16.31 1.09 2.41
CA ILE A 180 -15.95 1.84 3.61
C ILE A 180 -15.96 3.34 3.31
N ASN A 181 -16.69 4.10 4.13
CA ASN A 181 -16.76 5.55 4.04
C ASN A 181 -15.83 6.18 5.07
N CYS A 182 -14.90 7.03 4.62
CA CYS A 182 -13.87 7.68 5.42
C CYS A 182 -13.92 9.20 5.20
N PRO A 183 -14.98 9.90 5.67
CA PRO A 183 -15.19 11.31 5.38
C PRO A 183 -14.12 12.24 5.96
N GLU A 184 -13.35 11.79 6.96
CA GLU A 184 -12.24 12.52 7.56
C GLU A 184 -10.96 12.53 6.72
N CYS A 185 -10.88 11.65 5.71
CA CYS A 185 -9.70 11.52 4.85
C CYS A 185 -9.85 12.43 3.63
N LEU A 186 -9.07 13.52 3.63
CA LEU A 186 -8.97 14.47 2.54
C LEU A 186 -7.75 14.16 1.66
N PRO A 187 -7.80 14.44 0.34
CA PRO A 187 -6.66 14.22 -0.53
C PRO A 187 -5.44 15.05 -0.08
N ASP A 188 -4.25 14.57 -0.41
CA ASP A 188 -3.00 15.29 -0.14
C ASP A 188 -2.95 16.61 -0.92
N CYS A 189 -2.63 17.73 -0.26
CA CYS A 189 -2.41 19.00 -0.95
C CYS A 189 -1.14 18.96 -1.83
N ASN A 190 -0.13 18.21 -1.37
CA ASN A 190 1.11 17.98 -2.09
C ASN A 190 1.38 16.47 -2.11
N SER A 191 1.40 15.87 -3.29
CA SER A 191 1.63 14.44 -3.46
C SER A 191 2.64 14.14 -4.56
N ILE A 192 3.31 12.99 -4.39
CA ILE A 192 4.19 12.39 -5.39
C ILE A 192 3.59 11.00 -5.68
N ALA A 193 3.31 10.74 -6.94
CA ALA A 193 2.89 9.42 -7.40
C ALA A 193 3.97 8.83 -8.30
N TYR A 194 4.30 7.56 -8.05
CA TYR A 194 5.28 6.79 -8.80
C TYR A 194 4.57 5.97 -9.87
N GLN A 195 5.08 6.02 -11.10
CA GLN A 195 4.55 5.32 -12.26
C GLN A 195 5.64 4.38 -12.79
N PRO A 196 5.63 3.09 -12.37
CA PRO A 196 6.59 2.12 -12.87
C PRO A 196 6.25 1.66 -14.28
N SER A 197 7.25 1.54 -15.13
CA SER A 197 7.19 0.78 -16.40
C SER A 197 8.18 -0.37 -16.35
N VAL A 198 7.76 -1.54 -16.83
CA VAL A 198 8.55 -2.78 -16.74
C VAL A 198 8.84 -3.29 -18.14
N ILE A 199 10.11 -3.55 -18.41
CA ILE A 199 10.57 -4.25 -19.61
C ILE A 199 11.36 -5.46 -19.12
N SER A 200 11.07 -6.63 -19.64
CA SER A 200 11.75 -7.87 -19.25
C SER A 200 12.27 -8.63 -20.46
N THR A 201 13.37 -9.34 -20.25
CA THR A 201 13.98 -10.25 -21.21
C THR A 201 14.42 -11.53 -20.49
N SER A 202 14.61 -12.61 -21.24
CA SER A 202 15.17 -13.84 -20.68
C SER A 202 16.58 -13.58 -20.14
N LEU A 203 16.82 -13.98 -18.90
CA LEU A 203 18.14 -13.90 -18.29
C LEU A 203 19.02 -14.97 -18.94
N HIS A 204 19.93 -14.57 -19.82
CA HIS A 204 20.99 -15.46 -20.28
C HIS A 204 22.10 -15.47 -19.24
N ASN A 205 22.52 -16.66 -18.82
CA ASN A 205 23.72 -16.82 -18.00
C ASN A 205 24.90 -16.25 -18.79
N GLU A 206 25.42 -15.08 -18.38
CA GLU A 206 26.81 -14.75 -18.66
C GLU A 206 27.64 -15.80 -17.91
N ARG A 207 28.32 -16.65 -18.67
CA ARG A 207 29.31 -17.60 -18.14
C ARG A 207 30.43 -16.87 -17.41
#